data_AF-A0A841BLH4-F1
#
_entry.id   AF-A0A841BLH4-F1
#
_cell.length_a   1.000
_cell.length_b   1.000
_cell.length_c   1.000
_cell.angle_alpha   90.00
_cell.angle_beta   90.00
_cell.angle_gamma   90.00
#
_symmetry.space_group_name_H-M   'P 1'
#
loop_
_entity.id
_entity.type
_entity.pdbx_description
1 polymer ?
#
loop_
_entity_poly.entity_id
_entity_poly.type
_entity_poly.pdbx_seq_one_letter_code
_entity_poly.pdbx_strand_id
1 'polypeptide(L)'
;MSDTPTPPGQPDPNSQPPSAPSFETPPAYSAPSAPLGNAAPSGYANSDEKTWALVAHFGGAAGAVIGSGAGGWVAPLIALLAKGNESPTVRAHAVAALNFQILVSIIAIVSWILVCIVIGFVGVIAAVIGGALFGILAGVKANEGAFYKYPMSISLVK
;
A
#
# COMPACT_ATOMS: atom_id res chain seq x y z
N MET A 1 -7.88 -21.89 -80.13
CA MET A 1 -7.43 -20.64 -79.48
C MET A 1 -8.62 -19.70 -79.45
N SER A 2 -9.30 -19.63 -78.30
CA SER A 2 -10.28 -18.60 -77.99
C SER A 2 -10.16 -18.36 -76.48
N ASP A 3 -9.33 -17.39 -76.12
CA ASP A 3 -9.10 -16.93 -74.77
C ASP A 3 -10.29 -16.10 -74.29
N THR A 4 -10.90 -16.51 -73.18
CA THR A 4 -11.87 -15.69 -72.44
C THR A 4 -11.11 -14.91 -71.36
N PRO A 5 -11.22 -13.57 -71.26
CA PRO A 5 -10.55 -12.82 -70.21
C PRO A 5 -11.30 -12.94 -68.89
N THR A 6 -10.59 -13.30 -67.82
CA THR A 6 -11.09 -13.32 -66.43
C THR A 6 -11.29 -11.88 -65.90
N PRO A 7 -12.36 -11.59 -65.13
CA PRO A 7 -12.59 -10.27 -64.55
C PRO A 7 -11.53 -9.89 -63.49
N PRO A 8 -11.05 -8.64 -63.43
CA PRO A 8 -10.11 -8.21 -62.41
C PRO A 8 -10.85 -7.87 -61.11
N GLY A 9 -10.50 -8.50 -59.99
CA GLY A 9 -10.92 -7.98 -58.68
C GLY A 9 -11.12 -8.95 -57.52
N GLN A 10 -10.76 -10.23 -57.61
CA GLN A 10 -10.85 -11.11 -56.44
C GLN A 10 -9.51 -11.11 -55.67
N PRO A 11 -9.46 -10.66 -54.40
CA PRO A 11 -8.26 -10.77 -53.57
C PRO A 11 -7.94 -12.25 -53.32
N ASP A 12 -6.67 -12.62 -53.44
CA ASP A 12 -6.18 -13.98 -53.18
C ASP A 12 -6.38 -14.33 -51.68
N PRO A 13 -7.13 -15.40 -51.33
CA PRO A 13 -7.31 -15.83 -49.95
C PRO A 13 -6.00 -16.20 -49.23
N ASN A 14 -4.91 -16.39 -49.97
CA ASN A 14 -3.60 -16.79 -49.44
C ASN A 14 -2.57 -15.66 -49.38
N SER A 15 -2.94 -14.40 -49.66
CA SER A 15 -2.01 -13.28 -49.47
C SER A 15 -1.89 -12.93 -47.99
N GLN A 16 -0.87 -13.47 -47.33
CA GLN A 16 -0.47 -13.07 -45.98
C GLN A 16 0.10 -11.64 -46.02
N PRO A 17 -0.37 -10.70 -45.19
CA PRO A 17 0.17 -9.34 -45.17
C PRO A 17 1.64 -9.35 -44.75
N PRO A 18 2.47 -8.42 -45.28
CA PRO A 18 3.88 -8.35 -44.93
C PRO A 18 4.06 -8.11 -43.43
N SER A 19 4.93 -8.90 -42.81
CA SER A 19 5.30 -8.81 -41.40
C SER A 19 5.79 -7.40 -41.10
N ALA A 20 5.13 -6.70 -40.17
CA ALA A 20 5.63 -5.42 -39.68
C ALA A 20 7.02 -5.62 -39.04
N PRO A 21 7.96 -4.67 -39.20
CA PRO A 21 9.25 -4.74 -38.53
C PRO A 21 9.04 -4.86 -37.02
N SER A 22 9.58 -5.92 -36.44
CA SER A 22 9.59 -6.15 -35.00
C SER A 22 10.44 -5.05 -34.36
N PHE A 23 9.78 -4.08 -33.72
CA PHE A 23 10.44 -3.18 -32.80
C PHE A 23 10.94 -4.02 -31.62
N GLU A 24 12.25 -4.22 -31.55
CA GLU A 24 12.90 -4.80 -30.37
C GLU A 24 12.54 -3.93 -29.16
N THR A 25 11.74 -4.49 -28.24
CA THR A 25 11.53 -3.86 -26.94
C THR A 25 12.89 -3.71 -26.25
N PRO A 26 13.27 -2.51 -25.78
CA PRO A 26 14.53 -2.35 -25.07
C PRO A 26 14.58 -3.31 -23.88
N PRO A 27 15.76 -3.85 -23.53
CA PRO A 27 15.88 -4.78 -22.42
C PRO A 27 15.30 -4.15 -21.16
N ALA A 28 14.29 -4.81 -20.60
CA ALA A 28 13.76 -4.45 -19.29
C ALA A 28 14.94 -4.49 -18.32
N TYR A 29 15.33 -3.33 -17.80
CA TYR A 29 16.34 -3.25 -16.76
C TYR A 29 15.78 -3.98 -15.55
N SER A 30 16.18 -5.25 -15.36
CA SER A 30 15.86 -6.00 -14.16
C SER A 30 16.56 -5.29 -13.01
N ALA A 31 15.80 -4.48 -12.28
CA ALA A 31 16.26 -3.91 -11.03
C ALA A 31 16.76 -5.06 -10.14
N PRO A 32 17.89 -4.91 -9.43
CA PRO A 32 18.41 -5.94 -8.53
C PRO A 32 17.30 -6.43 -7.61
N SER A 33 17.10 -7.75 -7.56
CA SER A 33 16.15 -8.39 -6.67
C SER A 33 16.43 -7.95 -5.23
N ALA A 34 15.61 -7.04 -4.71
CA ALA A 34 15.63 -6.68 -3.31
C ALA A 34 15.36 -7.94 -2.47
N PRO A 35 15.93 -8.04 -1.25
CA PRO A 35 15.74 -9.22 -0.40
C PRO A 35 14.25 -9.55 -0.25
N LEU A 36 13.91 -10.82 -0.38
CA LEU A 36 12.56 -11.40 -0.47
C LEU A 36 11.65 -11.15 0.77
N GLY A 37 12.02 -10.25 1.67
CA GLY A 37 11.28 -9.92 2.90
C GLY A 37 10.64 -8.53 2.90
N ASN A 38 10.91 -7.66 1.92
CA ASN A 38 10.51 -6.24 1.98
C ASN A 38 10.08 -5.63 0.65
N ALA A 39 9.67 -6.42 -0.34
CA ALA A 39 9.06 -5.85 -1.53
C ALA A 39 7.77 -5.12 -1.14
N ALA A 40 7.71 -3.82 -1.40
CA ALA A 40 6.48 -3.06 -1.28
C ALA A 40 5.41 -3.74 -2.14
N PRO A 41 4.19 -3.99 -1.63
CA PRO A 41 3.14 -4.63 -2.41
C PRO A 41 2.86 -3.86 -3.71
N SER A 42 2.79 -4.60 -4.81
CA SER A 42 2.47 -4.08 -6.13
C SER A 42 0.95 -3.97 -6.28
N GLY A 43 0.37 -2.90 -5.74
CA GLY A 43 -1.07 -2.66 -5.81
C GLY A 43 -1.93 -3.73 -5.11
N TYR A 44 -3.22 -3.75 -5.44
CA TYR A 44 -4.19 -4.68 -4.86
C TYR A 44 -4.66 -5.70 -5.90
N ALA A 45 -4.75 -6.96 -5.51
CA ALA A 45 -5.33 -8.02 -6.33
C ALA A 45 -6.86 -7.90 -6.45
N ASN A 46 -7.51 -7.33 -5.44
CA ASN A 46 -8.96 -7.12 -5.39
C ASN A 46 -9.34 -5.96 -4.44
N SER A 47 -10.63 -5.58 -4.45
CA SER A 47 -11.16 -4.51 -3.60
C SER A 47 -11.10 -4.80 -2.10
N ASP A 48 -11.09 -6.07 -1.69
CA ASP A 48 -11.01 -6.45 -0.28
C ASP A 48 -9.64 -6.10 0.30
N GLU A 49 -8.55 -6.39 -0.44
CA GLU A 49 -7.20 -6.03 0.00
C GLU A 49 -7.06 -4.50 0.18
N LYS A 50 -7.61 -3.74 -0.77
CA LYS A 50 -7.67 -2.28 -0.68
C LYS A 50 -8.41 -1.87 0.59
N THR A 51 -9.61 -2.41 0.80
CA THR A 51 -10.45 -2.08 1.96
C THR A 51 -9.70 -2.33 3.27
N TRP A 52 -9.09 -3.49 3.43
CA TRP A 52 -8.36 -3.82 4.66
C TRP A 52 -7.08 -3.01 4.86
N ALA A 53 -6.38 -2.64 3.79
CA ALA A 53 -5.26 -1.70 3.87
C ALA A 53 -5.72 -0.30 4.33
N LEU A 54 -6.83 0.19 3.80
CA LEU A 54 -7.42 1.46 4.23
C LEU A 54 -7.89 1.42 5.70
N VAL A 55 -8.52 0.31 6.11
CA VAL A 55 -8.91 0.09 7.52
C VAL A 55 -7.69 0.16 8.44
N ALA A 56 -6.58 -0.47 8.08
CA ALA A 56 -5.37 -0.44 8.90
C ALA A 56 -4.84 1.00 9.11
N HIS A 57 -4.76 1.79 8.04
CA HIS A 57 -4.19 3.14 8.11
C HIS A 57 -5.18 4.19 8.65
N PHE A 58 -6.36 4.31 8.04
CA PHE A 58 -7.36 5.30 8.47
C PHE A 58 -8.01 4.93 9.79
N GLY A 59 -8.27 3.64 10.03
CA GLY A 59 -8.73 3.18 11.32
C GLY A 59 -7.69 3.44 12.40
N GLY A 60 -6.39 3.28 12.08
CA GLY A 60 -5.32 3.62 13.00
C GLY A 60 -5.24 5.12 13.31
N ALA A 61 -5.38 5.96 12.29
CA ALA A 61 -5.47 7.42 12.47
C ALA A 61 -6.68 7.82 13.34
N ALA A 62 -7.86 7.27 13.05
CA ALA A 62 -9.07 7.52 13.83
C ALA A 62 -8.92 7.03 15.28
N GLY A 63 -8.35 5.84 15.48
CA GLY A 63 -8.05 5.31 16.82
C GLY A 63 -7.04 6.16 17.58
N ALA A 64 -6.06 6.75 16.90
CA ALA A 64 -5.11 7.69 17.51
C ALA A 64 -5.83 8.98 17.97
N VAL A 65 -6.79 9.50 17.21
CA VAL A 65 -7.57 10.68 17.63
C VAL A 65 -8.50 10.35 18.78
N ILE A 66 -9.35 9.32 18.63
CA ILE A 66 -10.36 8.93 19.63
C ILE A 66 -9.69 8.48 20.93
N GLY A 67 -8.60 7.73 20.82
CA GLY A 67 -7.83 7.24 21.97
C GLY A 67 -6.78 8.22 22.49
N SER A 68 -6.82 9.50 22.12
CA SER A 68 -5.88 10.54 22.58
C SER A 68 -4.40 10.13 22.48
N GLY A 69 -4.04 9.54 21.32
CA GLY A 69 -2.70 9.09 20.95
C GLY A 69 -2.44 7.61 21.25
N ALA A 70 -3.19 6.97 22.17
CA ALA A 70 -2.92 5.62 22.63
C ALA A 70 -3.77 4.52 21.96
N GLY A 71 -4.84 4.88 21.25
CA GLY A 71 -5.80 3.94 20.66
C GLY A 71 -5.52 3.53 19.21
N GLY A 72 -4.47 4.07 18.58
CA GLY A 72 -4.27 3.93 17.12
C GLY A 72 -3.90 2.52 16.64
N TRP A 73 -3.46 1.64 17.53
CA TRP A 73 -2.99 0.29 17.15
C TRP A 73 -4.12 -0.73 16.96
N VAL A 74 -5.34 -0.43 17.43
CA VAL A 74 -6.45 -1.39 17.45
C VAL A 74 -6.89 -1.78 16.03
N ALA A 75 -7.20 -0.81 15.19
CA ALA A 75 -7.63 -1.06 13.81
C ALA A 75 -6.60 -1.81 12.95
N PRO A 76 -5.30 -1.44 12.93
CA PRO A 76 -4.32 -2.21 12.17
C PRO A 76 -4.08 -3.61 12.73
N LEU A 77 -4.23 -3.83 14.05
CA LEU A 77 -4.20 -5.19 14.61
C LEU A 77 -5.40 -6.01 14.11
N ILE A 78 -6.60 -5.45 14.10
CA ILE A 78 -7.79 -6.13 13.56
C ILE A 78 -7.58 -6.48 12.08
N ALA A 79 -7.08 -5.55 11.28
CA ALA A 79 -6.79 -5.82 9.86
C ALA A 79 -5.75 -6.94 9.67
N LEU A 80 -4.69 -6.94 10.49
CA LEU A 80 -3.66 -7.98 10.48
C LEU A 80 -4.25 -9.36 10.81
N LEU A 81 -5.09 -9.45 11.84
CA LEU A 81 -5.69 -10.71 12.27
C LEU A 81 -6.78 -11.20 11.30
N ALA A 82 -7.56 -10.29 10.72
CA ALA A 82 -8.66 -10.64 9.85
C ALA A 82 -8.21 -11.09 8.46
N LYS A 83 -7.17 -10.48 7.90
CA LYS A 83 -6.80 -10.69 6.49
C LYS A 83 -5.29 -10.85 6.25
N GLY A 84 -4.45 -10.67 7.27
CA GLY A 84 -3.00 -10.76 7.13
C GLY A 84 -2.48 -12.15 6.76
N ASN A 85 -3.18 -13.21 7.12
CA ASN A 85 -2.80 -14.58 6.70
C ASN A 85 -3.26 -14.92 5.27
N GLU A 86 -4.21 -14.15 4.73
CA GLU A 86 -4.80 -14.39 3.42
C GLU A 86 -4.17 -13.53 2.32
N SER A 87 -3.71 -12.33 2.67
CA SER A 87 -3.13 -11.37 1.74
C SER A 87 -1.79 -10.83 2.23
N PRO A 88 -0.68 -11.10 1.49
CA PRO A 88 0.62 -10.49 1.77
C PRO A 88 0.57 -8.96 1.70
N THR A 89 -0.24 -8.41 0.80
CA THR A 89 -0.44 -6.97 0.64
C THR A 89 -1.08 -6.36 1.88
N VAL A 90 -2.20 -6.94 2.34
CA VAL A 90 -2.85 -6.46 3.57
C VAL A 90 -1.93 -6.61 4.77
N ARG A 91 -1.23 -7.74 4.87
CA ARG A 91 -0.26 -7.98 5.94
C ARG A 91 0.81 -6.89 5.98
N ALA A 92 1.38 -6.52 4.83
CA ALA A 92 2.39 -5.48 4.75
C ALA A 92 1.86 -4.12 5.25
N HIS A 93 0.68 -3.70 4.79
CA HIS A 93 0.04 -2.45 5.24
C HIS A 93 -0.31 -2.47 6.73
N ALA A 94 -0.92 -3.57 7.18
CA ALA A 94 -1.35 -3.74 8.57
C ALA A 94 -0.17 -3.78 9.54
N VAL A 95 0.90 -4.53 9.24
CA VAL A 95 2.11 -4.57 10.07
C VAL A 95 2.80 -3.21 10.11
N ALA A 96 2.91 -2.50 8.98
CA ALA A 96 3.50 -1.17 8.94
C ALA A 96 2.71 -0.17 9.79
N ALA A 97 1.38 -0.14 9.64
CA ALA A 97 0.49 0.70 10.42
C ALA A 97 0.53 0.34 11.92
N LEU A 98 0.51 -0.95 12.25
CA LEU A 98 0.55 -1.44 13.62
C LEU A 98 1.84 -1.02 14.34
N ASN A 99 2.98 -1.25 13.69
CA ASN A 99 4.30 -0.87 14.22
C ASN A 99 4.43 0.64 14.45
N PHE A 100 3.91 1.46 13.53
CA PHE A 100 3.84 2.91 13.69
C PHE A 100 2.94 3.30 14.87
N GLN A 101 1.72 2.77 14.93
CA GLN A 101 0.75 3.17 15.94
C GLN A 101 1.12 2.69 17.34
N ILE A 102 1.80 1.55 17.49
CA ILE A 102 2.35 1.12 18.78
C ILE A 102 3.41 2.13 19.27
N LEU A 103 4.31 2.56 18.39
CA LEU A 103 5.30 3.59 18.76
C LEU A 103 4.62 4.89 19.21
N VAL A 104 3.65 5.39 18.43
CA VAL A 104 2.87 6.59 18.79
C VAL A 104 2.15 6.40 20.12
N SER A 105 1.59 5.21 20.36
CA SER A 105 0.86 4.90 21.60
C SER A 105 1.79 4.87 22.81
N ILE A 106 3.01 4.34 22.68
CA ILE A 106 4.02 4.39 23.74
C ILE A 106 4.39 5.85 24.05
N ILE A 107 4.63 6.67 23.04
CA ILE A 107 4.91 8.11 23.21
C ILE A 107 3.75 8.80 23.93
N ALA A 108 2.50 8.50 23.53
CA ALA A 108 1.31 9.05 24.17
C ALA A 108 1.20 8.64 25.64
N ILE A 109 1.38 7.36 25.97
CA ILE A 109 1.31 6.85 27.35
C ILE A 109 2.38 7.49 28.23
N VAL A 110 3.62 7.57 27.75
CA VAL A 110 4.71 8.25 28.47
C VAL A 110 4.37 9.73 28.66
N SER A 111 3.86 10.39 27.63
CA SER A 111 3.45 11.80 27.71
C SER A 111 2.33 12.02 28.73
N TRP A 112 1.35 11.10 28.82
CA TRP A 112 0.29 11.13 29.83
C TRP A 112 0.84 11.04 31.25
N ILE A 113 1.87 10.23 31.51
CA ILE A 113 2.53 10.18 32.82
C ILE A 113 3.22 11.54 33.13
N LEU A 114 3.79 12.18 32.11
CA LEU A 114 4.46 13.48 32.22
C LEU A 114 3.49 14.68 32.28
N VAL A 115 2.17 14.48 32.16
CA VAL A 115 1.20 15.58 32.26
C VAL A 115 1.25 16.24 33.65
N CYS A 116 1.58 15.49 34.70
CA CYS A 116 1.72 16.01 36.07
C CYS A 116 2.73 17.16 36.21
N ILE A 117 3.67 17.28 35.27
CA ILE A 117 4.69 18.35 35.22
C ILE A 117 4.46 19.33 34.06
N VAL A 118 3.23 19.39 33.51
CA VAL A 118 2.77 20.25 32.39
C VAL A 118 3.40 19.94 31.02
N ILE A 119 4.65 19.45 30.99
CA ILE A 119 5.38 19.10 29.76
C ILE A 119 4.67 18.01 28.94
N GLY A 120 3.92 17.10 29.61
CA GLY A 120 3.19 16.02 28.95
C GLY A 120 2.13 16.45 27.94
N PHE A 121 1.54 17.65 28.08
CA PHE A 121 0.50 18.13 27.16
C PHE A 121 1.01 18.25 25.72
N VAL A 122 2.22 18.78 25.54
CA VAL A 122 2.84 18.93 24.22
C VAL A 122 3.07 17.55 23.58
N GLY A 123 3.50 16.57 24.39
CA GLY A 123 3.72 15.20 23.93
C GLY A 123 2.43 14.50 23.49
N VAL A 124 1.34 14.65 24.24
CA VAL A 124 0.02 14.09 23.87
C VAL A 124 -0.49 14.71 22.57
N ILE A 125 -0.41 16.04 22.43
CA ILE A 125 -0.83 16.74 21.20
C ILE A 125 0.00 16.27 20.01
N ALA A 126 1.33 16.18 20.17
CA ALA A 126 2.22 15.70 19.12
C ALA A 126 1.92 14.25 18.72
N ALA A 127 1.61 13.37 19.68
CA ALA A 127 1.25 11.98 19.42
C ALA A 127 -0.07 11.86 18.65
N VAL A 128 -1.11 12.61 19.06
CA VAL A 128 -2.40 12.63 18.36
C VAL A 128 -2.24 13.15 16.94
N ILE A 129 -1.60 14.31 16.78
CA ILE A 129 -1.43 14.93 15.47
C ILE A 129 -0.55 14.04 14.60
N GLY A 130 0.64 13.65 15.05
CA GLY A 130 1.56 12.82 14.27
C GLY A 130 0.95 11.46 13.90
N GLY A 131 0.30 10.79 14.86
CA GLY A 131 -0.40 9.53 14.66
C GLY A 131 -1.50 9.62 13.60
N ALA A 132 -2.29 10.68 13.65
CA ALA A 132 -3.35 10.93 12.69
C ALA A 132 -2.80 11.33 11.31
N LEU A 133 -1.87 12.29 11.25
CA LEU A 133 -1.34 12.84 10.00
C LEU A 133 -0.62 11.77 9.18
N PHE A 134 0.30 11.04 9.79
CA PHE A 134 1.01 9.97 9.08
C PHE A 134 0.09 8.79 8.77
N GLY A 135 -0.88 8.48 9.64
CA GLY A 135 -1.92 7.49 9.35
C GLY A 135 -2.76 7.84 8.13
N ILE A 136 -3.19 9.10 8.00
CA ILE A 136 -3.95 9.60 6.87
C ILE A 136 -3.09 9.61 5.60
N LEU A 137 -1.85 10.09 5.65
CA LEU A 137 -0.93 10.08 4.50
C LEU A 137 -0.70 8.66 3.98
N ALA A 138 -0.48 7.72 4.91
CA ALA A 138 -0.35 6.31 4.56
C ALA A 138 -1.62 5.74 3.96
N GLY A 139 -2.80 6.10 4.49
CA GLY A 139 -4.09 5.67 3.96
C GLY A 139 -4.40 6.25 2.58
N VAL A 140 -4.05 7.51 2.31
CA VAL A 140 -4.18 8.12 0.98
C VAL A 140 -3.26 7.41 -0.02
N LYS A 141 -2.02 7.12 0.37
CA LYS A 141 -1.09 6.37 -0.48
C LYS A 141 -1.55 4.94 -0.73
N ALA A 142 -2.06 4.27 0.31
CA ALA A 142 -2.71 2.98 0.18
C ALA A 142 -3.90 3.07 -0.78
N ASN A 143 -4.73 4.11 -0.71
CA ASN A 143 -5.86 4.28 -1.65
C ASN A 143 -5.42 4.37 -3.12
N GLU A 144 -4.24 4.94 -3.38
CA GLU A 144 -3.57 5.01 -4.69
C GLU A 144 -2.94 3.66 -5.12
N GLY A 145 -3.00 2.62 -4.29
CA GLY A 145 -2.35 1.33 -4.51
C GLY A 145 -0.85 1.34 -4.21
N ALA A 146 -0.36 2.38 -3.52
CA ALA A 146 1.05 2.53 -3.16
C ALA A 146 1.29 2.17 -1.69
N PHE A 147 2.44 1.54 -1.44
CA PHE A 147 2.88 1.28 -0.08
C PHE A 147 3.57 2.51 0.52
N TYR A 148 3.13 2.93 1.71
CA TYR A 148 3.75 4.04 2.44
C TYR A 148 4.66 3.53 3.56
N LYS A 149 5.94 3.90 3.48
CA LYS A 149 6.88 3.65 4.58
C LYS A 149 6.81 4.80 5.58
N TYR A 150 6.37 4.50 6.79
CA TYR A 150 6.33 5.48 7.88
C TYR A 150 7.74 6.00 8.19
N PRO A 151 7.91 7.32 8.38
CA PRO A 151 9.23 7.91 8.64
C PRO A 151 9.79 7.51 10.02
N MET A 152 8.92 7.17 10.97
CA MET A 152 9.29 6.69 12.31
C MET A 152 8.51 5.41 12.61
N SER A 153 9.11 4.23 12.43
CA SER A 153 8.47 2.96 12.80
C SER A 153 9.49 2.01 13.41
N ILE A 154 9.12 1.32 14.48
CA ILE A 154 9.92 0.23 15.07
C ILE A 154 9.34 -1.10 14.57
N SER A 155 10.19 -2.00 14.06
CA SER A 155 9.77 -3.33 13.62
C SER A 155 9.54 -4.29 14.79
N LEU A 156 8.43 -4.09 15.52
CA LEU A 156 8.01 -4.94 16.65
C LEU A 156 7.31 -6.20 16.16
N VAL A 157 6.39 -6.04 15.21
CA VAL A 157 5.64 -7.12 14.56
C VAL A 157 6.24 -7.39 13.18
N LYS A 158 6.38 -8.67 12.82
CA LYS A 158 6.93 -9.15 11.54
C LYS A 158 5.91 -10.00 10.81
#